data_AF-A0A7Y5F213-F1
#
_entry.id   AF-A0A7Y5F213-F1
#
_cell.length_a   1.000
_cell.length_b   1.000
_cell.length_c   1.000
_cell.angle_alpha   90.00
_cell.angle_beta   90.00
_cell.angle_gamma   90.00
#
_symmetry.space_group_name_H-M   'P 1'
#
loop_
_entity.id
_entity.type
_entity.pdbx_description
1 polymer ?
#
loop_
_entity_poly.entity_id
_entity_poly.type
_entity_poly.pdbx_seq_one_letter_code
_entity_poly.pdbx_strand_id
1 'polypeptide(L)'
;MTAYIFPSLFSLLHQVIDYAGLFPPADLPLETAMQNFIRYQAWPERWMLARFILPTAKLGELTQLCEGGLTWEGTLGFSVLGATNPAMFRAGVAQDVAMVKDFRARFGARVRCEVYETRFLNMERKETALGMLEEVIPILTEAGMMPFFEAPFGKGWEARAEALIQALAEVSSPLRAGFKLRTGGVMANAFPTPEQVAWALCACREAGVPLKCTAGLHHPVRSFRAEVGTKMHGFLNVFVAGVLARARGLDQAEVGQILAEEDPAGFAFSATEVAWRGWRATTAEVEAARREGIISFGSCSFEEPKEDLGALGLSLIKS
;
A
#
# COMPACT_ATOMS: atom_id res chain seq x y z
N MET A 1 -30.43 8.22 -7.12
CA MET A 1 -29.99 7.17 -8.06
C MET A 1 -28.98 6.32 -7.34
N THR A 2 -29.25 5.04 -7.15
CA THR A 2 -28.40 4.15 -6.35
C THR A 2 -27.31 3.57 -7.25
N ALA A 3 -26.06 3.96 -7.00
CA ALA A 3 -24.89 3.31 -7.59
C ALA A 3 -24.84 1.85 -7.10
N TYR A 4 -24.71 0.89 -8.01
CA TYR A 4 -24.61 -0.55 -7.69
C TYR A 4 -23.18 -1.05 -7.86
N ILE A 5 -22.28 -0.73 -6.93
CA ILE A 5 -20.95 -1.36 -6.89
C ILE A 5 -21.11 -2.80 -6.46
N PHE A 6 -20.49 -3.73 -7.18
CA PHE A 6 -20.45 -5.14 -6.76
C PHE A 6 -19.86 -5.24 -5.35
N PRO A 7 -20.56 -5.82 -4.37
CA PRO A 7 -20.04 -6.03 -3.02
C PRO A 7 -18.64 -6.63 -2.98
N SER A 8 -18.33 -7.59 -3.88
CA SER A 8 -17.01 -8.20 -3.92
C SER A 8 -15.90 -7.24 -4.39
N LEU A 9 -16.20 -6.35 -5.35
CA LEU A 9 -15.30 -5.28 -5.77
C LEU A 9 -15.14 -4.22 -4.69
N PHE A 10 -16.23 -3.87 -3.99
CA PHE A 10 -16.18 -2.96 -2.85
C PHE A 10 -15.27 -3.51 -1.77
N SER A 11 -15.49 -4.76 -1.33
CA SER A 11 -14.63 -5.40 -0.33
C SER A 11 -13.18 -5.55 -0.80
N LEU A 12 -12.96 -5.76 -2.11
CA LEU A 12 -11.62 -5.81 -2.69
C LEU A 12 -10.91 -4.46 -2.63
N LEU A 13 -11.60 -3.34 -2.84
CA LEU A 13 -10.98 -2.02 -3.04
C LEU A 13 -11.27 -1.00 -1.91
N HIS A 14 -12.04 -1.37 -0.90
CA HIS A 14 -12.34 -0.50 0.23
C HIS A 14 -11.07 -0.10 0.98
N GLN A 15 -10.84 1.21 1.10
CA GLN A 15 -9.66 1.83 1.67
C GLN A 15 -8.35 1.22 1.15
N VAL A 16 -8.28 0.98 -0.17
CA VAL A 16 -7.10 0.40 -0.80
C VAL A 16 -6.02 1.43 -1.13
N ILE A 17 -6.37 2.68 -1.39
CA ILE A 17 -5.43 3.69 -1.88
C ILE A 17 -4.89 4.53 -0.73
N ASP A 18 -3.60 4.39 -0.43
CA ASP A 18 -2.85 5.39 0.32
C ASP A 18 -2.38 6.47 -0.68
N TYR A 19 -2.92 7.68 -0.57
CA TYR A 19 -2.65 8.78 -1.48
C TYR A 19 -1.25 9.36 -1.23
N ALA A 20 -0.44 9.38 -2.28
CA ALA A 20 0.99 9.66 -2.27
C ALA A 20 1.32 10.83 -3.23
N GLY A 21 0.48 11.87 -3.28
CA GLY A 21 0.60 12.98 -4.24
C GLY A 21 1.93 13.75 -4.17
N LEU A 22 2.65 13.64 -3.06
CA LEU A 22 3.98 14.23 -2.85
C LEU A 22 5.10 13.53 -3.65
N PHE A 23 4.83 12.36 -4.22
CA PHE A 23 5.86 11.54 -4.84
C PHE A 23 5.69 11.51 -6.37
N PRO A 24 6.79 11.33 -7.12
CA PRO A 24 6.72 11.19 -8.56
C PRO A 24 5.78 10.07 -9.03
N PRO A 25 5.13 10.23 -10.19
CA PRO A 25 5.25 11.37 -11.12
C PRO A 25 4.49 12.65 -10.73
N ALA A 26 3.58 12.61 -9.75
CA ALA A 26 2.78 13.80 -9.40
C ALA A 26 3.63 14.94 -8.79
N ASP A 27 4.53 14.58 -7.87
CA ASP A 27 5.53 15.47 -7.24
C ASP A 27 4.94 16.81 -6.77
N LEU A 28 3.72 16.76 -6.20
CA LEU A 28 2.97 17.96 -5.84
C LEU A 28 3.57 18.63 -4.59
N PRO A 29 3.49 19.97 -4.50
CA PRO A 29 3.71 20.68 -3.25
C PRO A 29 2.78 20.17 -2.14
N LEU A 30 3.24 20.23 -0.88
CA LEU A 30 2.49 19.69 0.26
C LEU A 30 1.09 20.28 0.38
N GLU A 31 0.97 21.60 0.23
CA GLU A 31 -0.31 22.28 0.27
C GLU A 31 -1.27 21.76 -0.81
N THR A 32 -0.82 21.68 -2.06
CA THR A 32 -1.62 21.16 -3.18
C THR A 32 -2.03 19.70 -2.97
N ALA A 33 -1.10 18.85 -2.54
CA ALA A 33 -1.40 17.45 -2.25
C ALA A 33 -2.43 17.30 -1.13
N MET A 34 -2.33 18.10 -0.06
CA MET A 34 -3.29 18.08 1.04
C MET A 34 -4.66 18.61 0.62
N GLN A 35 -4.72 19.69 -0.15
CA GLN A 35 -5.97 20.22 -0.71
C GLN A 35 -6.67 19.17 -1.57
N ASN A 36 -5.93 18.46 -2.42
CA ASN A 36 -6.46 17.34 -3.20
C ASN A 36 -6.99 16.23 -2.27
N PHE A 37 -6.20 15.80 -1.28
CA PHE A 37 -6.62 14.75 -0.36
C PHE A 37 -7.89 15.10 0.43
N ILE A 38 -8.01 16.36 0.88
CA ILE A 38 -9.20 16.90 1.55
C ILE A 38 -10.38 16.91 0.59
N ARG A 39 -10.19 17.39 -0.65
CA ARG A 39 -11.23 17.38 -1.69
C ARG A 39 -11.76 15.97 -1.96
N TYR A 40 -10.86 14.98 -2.06
CA TYR A 40 -11.24 13.58 -2.27
C TYR A 40 -12.04 13.00 -1.09
N GLN A 41 -11.99 13.59 0.11
CA GLN A 41 -12.85 13.19 1.24
C GLN A 41 -14.34 13.34 0.91
N ALA A 42 -14.69 14.32 0.08
CA ALA A 42 -16.06 14.62 -0.30
C ALA A 42 -16.52 13.90 -1.58
N TRP A 43 -15.64 13.13 -2.23
CA TRP A 43 -15.98 12.42 -3.46
C TRP A 43 -16.79 11.16 -3.17
N PRO A 44 -17.70 10.72 -4.05
CA PRO A 44 -18.47 9.52 -3.75
C PRO A 44 -17.64 8.25 -3.87
N GLU A 45 -16.48 8.27 -4.54
CA GLU A 45 -15.48 7.17 -4.53
C GLU A 45 -14.54 7.19 -3.31
N ARG A 46 -14.77 8.07 -2.33
CA ARG A 46 -14.02 8.14 -1.06
C ARG A 46 -13.82 6.79 -0.37
N TRP A 47 -14.73 5.84 -0.57
CA TRP A 47 -14.63 4.50 -0.03
C TRP A 47 -13.34 3.75 -0.45
N MET A 48 -12.69 4.12 -1.57
CA MET A 48 -11.39 3.55 -1.99
C MET A 48 -10.18 4.23 -1.32
N LEU A 49 -10.33 5.47 -0.85
CA LEU A 49 -9.25 6.25 -0.27
C LEU A 49 -8.98 5.81 1.17
N ALA A 50 -7.72 5.67 1.57
CA ALA A 50 -7.35 5.22 2.90
C ALA A 50 -6.69 6.34 3.71
N ARG A 51 -5.45 6.65 3.37
CA ARG A 51 -4.56 7.53 4.14
C ARG A 51 -3.79 8.46 3.21
N PHE A 52 -3.21 9.51 3.77
CA PHE A 52 -2.23 10.35 3.10
C PHE A 52 -0.82 9.89 3.46
N ILE A 53 0.03 9.64 2.47
CA ILE A 53 1.44 9.29 2.69
C ILE A 53 2.25 10.58 2.90
N LEU A 54 2.82 10.77 4.09
CA LEU A 54 3.53 11.98 4.48
C LEU A 54 4.91 11.66 5.06
N PRO A 55 6.02 12.21 4.54
CA PRO A 55 7.30 12.16 5.24
C PRO A 55 7.19 12.78 6.64
N THR A 56 7.73 12.12 7.66
CA THR A 56 7.74 12.61 9.04
C THR A 56 8.34 14.02 9.14
N ALA A 57 9.40 14.28 8.36
CA ALA A 57 10.05 15.58 8.23
C ALA A 57 9.12 16.72 7.75
N LYS A 58 7.98 16.41 7.12
CA LYS A 58 6.99 17.39 6.64
C LYS A 58 5.82 17.61 7.60
N LEU A 59 5.79 16.94 8.76
CA LEU A 59 4.73 17.14 9.77
C LEU A 59 4.72 18.58 10.32
N GLY A 60 5.89 19.19 10.49
CA GLY A 60 6.01 20.59 10.91
C GLY A 60 5.46 21.57 9.87
N GLU A 61 5.80 21.37 8.60
CA GLU A 61 5.27 22.15 7.46
C GLU A 61 3.73 22.02 7.37
N LEU A 62 3.20 20.79 7.50
CA LEU A 62 1.75 20.58 7.53
C LEU A 62 1.09 21.30 8.71
N THR A 63 1.73 21.29 9.88
CA THR A 63 1.22 21.99 11.07
C THR A 63 1.08 23.48 10.79
N GLN A 64 2.07 24.09 10.15
CA GLN A 64 2.02 25.50 9.76
C GLN A 64 0.92 25.80 8.75
N LEU A 65 0.71 24.93 7.74
CA LEU A 65 -0.38 25.08 6.78
C LEU A 65 -1.76 25.04 7.46
N CYS A 66 -1.95 24.12 8.41
CA CYS A 66 -3.19 24.02 9.18
C CYS A 66 -3.44 25.26 10.05
N GLU A 67 -2.40 25.79 10.70
CA GLU A 67 -2.48 27.03 11.48
C GLU A 67 -2.68 28.27 10.60
N GLY A 68 -2.20 28.22 9.36
CA GLY A 68 -2.36 29.25 8.34
C GLY A 68 -3.71 29.24 7.62
N GLY A 69 -4.61 28.31 7.94
CA GLY A 69 -5.99 28.30 7.42
C GLY A 69 -6.41 27.07 6.61
N LEU A 70 -5.53 26.07 6.43
CA LEU A 70 -5.94 24.80 5.82
C LEU A 70 -6.88 24.04 6.77
N THR A 71 -8.14 23.88 6.35
CA THR A 71 -9.20 23.25 7.15
C THR A 71 -9.83 22.05 6.44
N TRP A 72 -10.43 21.16 7.22
CA TRP A 72 -11.10 19.95 6.75
C TRP A 72 -12.12 19.47 7.77
N GLU A 73 -13.07 18.65 7.31
CA GLU A 73 -14.06 17.99 8.17
C GLU A 73 -13.63 16.57 8.56
N GLY A 74 -14.02 16.15 9.76
CA GLY A 74 -13.74 14.80 10.27
C GLY A 74 -12.27 14.52 10.56
N THR A 75 -11.90 13.25 10.45
CA THR A 75 -10.58 12.72 10.81
C THR A 75 -9.81 12.29 9.57
N LEU A 76 -8.60 12.84 9.38
CA LEU A 76 -7.69 12.42 8.32
C LEU A 76 -6.74 11.33 8.81
N GLY A 77 -6.57 10.28 8.01
CA GLY A 77 -5.59 9.23 8.26
C GLY A 77 -4.28 9.49 7.52
N PHE A 78 -3.16 9.21 8.17
CA PHE A 78 -1.81 9.36 7.64
C PHE A 78 -1.05 8.05 7.73
N SER A 79 -0.26 7.78 6.70
CA SER A 79 0.81 6.79 6.70
C SER A 79 2.12 7.55 6.62
N VAL A 80 2.93 7.50 7.68
CA VAL A 80 4.13 8.34 7.75
C VAL A 80 5.35 7.62 7.18
N LEU A 81 6.11 8.28 6.31
CA LEU A 81 7.39 7.77 5.82
C LEU A 81 8.52 8.28 6.71
N GLY A 82 9.25 7.38 7.37
CA GLY A 82 10.27 7.75 8.34
C GLY A 82 11.70 7.38 7.96
N ALA A 83 12.53 7.23 8.98
CA ALA A 83 13.98 7.10 8.96
C ALA A 83 14.47 6.05 7.98
N THR A 84 15.47 6.40 7.18
CA THR A 84 16.09 5.51 6.18
C THR A 84 17.60 5.36 6.35
N ASN A 85 18.21 6.06 7.33
CA ASN A 85 19.66 6.03 7.54
C ASN A 85 20.07 4.78 8.35
N PRO A 86 20.87 3.85 7.78
CA PRO A 86 21.31 2.66 8.47
C PRO A 86 22.03 2.90 9.79
N ALA A 87 22.96 3.86 9.80
CA ALA A 87 23.82 4.09 10.95
C ALA A 87 23.08 4.69 12.15
N MET A 88 21.95 5.35 11.89
CA MET A 88 21.16 6.06 12.90
C MET A 88 19.72 5.55 12.95
N PHE A 89 19.45 4.34 12.46
CA PHE A 89 18.08 3.91 12.15
C PHE A 89 17.16 3.96 13.38
N ARG A 90 17.57 3.34 14.50
CA ARG A 90 16.82 3.36 15.76
C ARG A 90 16.60 4.78 16.29
N ALA A 91 17.63 5.62 16.26
CA ALA A 91 17.53 7.01 16.70
C ALA A 91 16.60 7.84 15.81
N GLY A 92 16.64 7.61 14.49
CA GLY A 92 15.73 8.21 13.52
C GLY A 92 14.29 7.79 13.76
N VAL A 93 14.03 6.49 13.99
CA VAL A 93 12.69 5.99 14.32
C VAL A 93 12.16 6.65 15.60
N ALA A 94 12.99 6.79 16.64
CA ALA A 94 12.59 7.47 17.87
C ALA A 94 12.27 8.96 17.64
N GLN A 95 13.04 9.63 16.79
CA GLN A 95 12.79 11.02 16.38
C GLN A 95 11.47 11.16 15.60
N ASP A 96 11.21 10.27 14.66
CA ASP A 96 9.97 10.24 13.90
C ASP A 96 8.75 10.03 14.81
N VAL A 97 8.85 9.11 15.76
CA VAL A 97 7.80 8.86 16.76
C VAL A 97 7.53 10.11 17.61
N ALA A 98 8.57 10.85 18.00
CA ALA A 98 8.39 12.12 18.70
C ALA A 98 7.62 13.14 17.85
N MET A 99 8.00 13.32 16.58
CA MET A 99 7.29 14.22 15.65
C MET A 99 5.82 13.81 15.47
N VAL A 100 5.53 12.52 15.38
CA VAL A 100 4.15 12.01 15.28
C VAL A 100 3.36 12.26 16.56
N LYS A 101 3.98 12.07 17.74
CA LYS A 101 3.35 12.36 19.03
C LYS A 101 3.00 13.85 19.15
N ASP A 102 3.90 14.74 18.78
CA ASP A 102 3.67 16.19 18.79
C ASP A 102 2.54 16.58 17.82
N PHE A 103 2.55 16.04 16.61
CA PHE A 103 1.49 16.27 15.62
C PHE A 103 0.13 15.80 16.12
N ARG A 104 0.04 14.59 16.69
CA ARG A 104 -1.20 14.07 17.29
C ARG A 104 -1.65 14.88 18.49
N ALA A 105 -0.74 15.34 19.35
CA ALA A 105 -1.07 16.19 20.49
C ALA A 105 -1.66 17.54 20.02
N ARG A 106 -1.16 18.08 18.91
CA ARG A 106 -1.65 19.34 18.34
C ARG A 106 -3.06 19.25 17.76
N PHE A 107 -3.38 18.16 17.05
CA PHE A 107 -4.63 18.03 16.29
C PHE A 107 -5.66 17.05 16.89
N GLY A 108 -5.28 16.29 17.92
CA GLY A 108 -6.14 15.35 18.63
C GLY A 108 -6.85 14.38 17.68
N ALA A 109 -8.15 14.20 17.88
CA ALA A 109 -8.98 13.28 17.11
C ALA A 109 -9.15 13.65 15.63
N ARG A 110 -8.69 14.82 15.18
CA ARG A 110 -8.77 15.23 13.76
C ARG A 110 -7.74 14.53 12.88
N VAL A 111 -6.74 13.87 13.46
CA VAL A 111 -5.70 13.14 12.73
C VAL A 111 -5.48 11.75 13.32
N ARG A 112 -5.14 10.79 12.46
CA ARG A 112 -4.65 9.46 12.84
C ARG A 112 -3.37 9.18 12.08
N CYS A 113 -2.32 8.73 12.76
CA CYS A 113 -1.05 8.36 12.11
C CYS A 113 -0.71 6.91 12.44
N GLU A 114 -1.54 5.95 12.05
CA GLU A 114 -1.48 4.57 12.56
C GLU A 114 -0.55 3.65 11.75
N VAL A 115 0.04 4.16 10.68
CA VAL A 115 0.95 3.40 9.82
C VAL A 115 2.28 4.13 9.72
N TYR A 116 3.36 3.39 9.93
CA TYR A 116 4.73 3.85 9.71
C TYR A 116 5.33 3.04 8.57
N GLU A 117 5.97 3.70 7.62
CA GLU A 117 6.61 3.05 6.49
C GLU A 117 8.06 3.47 6.40
N THR A 118 8.93 2.53 6.10
CA THR A 118 10.33 2.85 5.84
C THR A 118 10.95 1.88 4.84
N ARG A 119 12.04 2.32 4.22
CA ARG A 119 12.95 1.42 3.53
C ARG A 119 13.87 0.78 4.54
N PHE A 120 13.78 -0.53 4.63
CA PHE A 120 14.72 -1.33 5.38
C PHE A 120 16.08 -1.32 4.68
N LEU A 121 17.12 -1.60 5.46
CA LEU A 121 18.51 -1.53 5.02
C LEU A 121 18.82 -2.69 4.08
N ASN A 122 19.88 -2.57 3.29
CA ASN A 122 20.35 -3.57 2.34
C ASN A 122 20.91 -4.83 3.06
N MET A 123 20.06 -5.53 3.81
CA MET A 123 20.38 -6.67 4.65
C MET A 123 19.96 -7.95 3.95
N GLU A 124 20.92 -8.84 3.72
CA GLU A 124 20.71 -10.15 3.07
C GLU A 124 20.66 -11.31 4.07
N ARG A 125 20.81 -11.02 5.38
CA ARG A 125 20.77 -12.03 6.45
C ARG A 125 19.61 -11.78 7.39
N LYS A 126 18.82 -12.83 7.63
CA LYS A 126 17.66 -12.83 8.52
C LYS A 126 18.03 -12.34 9.92
N GLU A 127 19.12 -12.83 10.51
CA GLU A 127 19.51 -12.52 11.89
C GLU A 127 19.85 -11.03 12.05
N THR A 128 20.47 -10.43 11.02
CA THR A 128 20.75 -8.99 11.03
C THR A 128 19.46 -8.18 10.89
N ALA A 129 18.52 -8.66 10.08
CA ALA A 129 17.22 -8.00 9.95
C ALA A 129 16.40 -8.09 11.25
N LEU A 130 16.33 -9.28 11.86
CA LEU A 130 15.60 -9.55 13.09
C LEU A 130 16.07 -8.69 14.25
N GLY A 131 17.38 -8.65 14.53
CA GLY A 131 17.91 -7.84 15.64
C GLY A 131 17.56 -6.35 15.50
N MET A 132 17.56 -5.82 14.27
CA MET A 132 17.13 -4.45 14.02
C MET A 132 15.62 -4.26 14.23
N LEU A 133 14.79 -5.21 13.80
CA LEU A 133 13.34 -5.17 13.99
C LEU A 133 12.97 -5.21 15.49
N GLU A 134 13.64 -6.06 16.28
CA GLU A 134 13.47 -6.15 17.73
C GLU A 134 13.77 -4.82 18.44
N GLU A 135 14.69 -4.02 17.91
CA GLU A 135 15.01 -2.70 18.47
C GLU A 135 13.97 -1.62 18.14
N VAL A 136 13.33 -1.66 16.97
CA VAL A 136 12.49 -0.55 16.46
C VAL A 136 11.00 -0.80 16.52
N ILE A 137 10.54 -2.05 16.37
CA ILE A 137 9.11 -2.38 16.39
C ILE A 137 8.47 -2.03 17.74
N PRO A 138 9.09 -2.29 18.91
CA PRO A 138 8.51 -1.87 20.18
C PRO A 138 8.25 -0.36 20.25
N ILE A 139 9.19 0.46 19.75
CA ILE A 139 9.06 1.93 19.73
C ILE A 139 7.85 2.37 18.89
N LEU A 140 7.68 1.75 17.71
CA LEU A 140 6.59 2.08 16.79
C LEU A 140 5.23 1.62 17.32
N THR A 141 5.19 0.42 17.91
CA THR A 141 3.94 -0.19 18.37
C THR A 141 3.45 0.36 19.70
N GLU A 142 4.35 0.76 20.60
CA GLU A 142 4.00 1.57 21.77
C GLU A 142 3.40 2.93 21.36
N ALA A 143 3.85 3.48 20.22
CA ALA A 143 3.25 4.67 19.62
C ALA A 143 1.94 4.38 18.84
N GLY A 144 1.44 3.15 18.85
CA GLY A 144 0.21 2.76 18.14
C GLY A 144 0.36 2.84 16.62
N MET A 145 1.55 2.54 16.09
CA MET A 145 1.81 2.51 14.65
C MET A 145 2.15 1.10 14.20
N MET A 146 1.45 0.63 13.16
CA MET A 146 1.76 -0.59 12.43
C MET A 146 2.89 -0.29 11.42
N PRO A 147 4.07 -0.92 11.56
CA PRO A 147 5.20 -0.64 10.69
C PRO A 147 5.19 -1.50 9.43
N PHE A 148 5.58 -0.92 8.30
CA PHE A 148 5.84 -1.61 7.04
C PHE A 148 7.25 -1.33 6.53
N PHE A 149 7.99 -2.38 6.22
CA PHE A 149 9.39 -2.32 5.86
C PHE A 149 9.61 -2.76 4.40
N GLU A 150 10.29 -1.93 3.61
CA GLU A 150 10.60 -2.20 2.19
C GLU A 150 12.05 -2.69 2.05
N ALA A 151 12.26 -3.85 1.43
CA ALA A 151 13.60 -4.25 0.98
C ALA A 151 13.97 -3.49 -0.31
N PRO A 152 15.16 -2.86 -0.43
CA PRO A 152 15.54 -2.11 -1.61
C PRO A 152 15.52 -2.96 -2.88
N PHE A 153 14.70 -2.54 -3.85
CA PHE A 153 14.55 -3.20 -5.14
C PHE A 153 15.80 -3.04 -6.01
N GLY A 154 16.08 -4.06 -6.84
CA GLY A 154 17.26 -4.12 -7.71
C GLY A 154 18.03 -5.44 -7.58
N LYS A 155 19.30 -5.46 -7.99
CA LYS A 155 20.15 -6.66 -7.94
C LYS A 155 20.20 -7.25 -6.51
N GLY A 156 19.90 -8.54 -6.37
CA GLY A 156 19.88 -9.24 -5.08
C GLY A 156 18.64 -8.96 -4.22
N TRP A 157 17.58 -8.36 -4.79
CA TRP A 157 16.38 -8.00 -4.04
C TRP A 157 15.69 -9.20 -3.39
N GLU A 158 15.59 -10.33 -4.08
CA GLU A 158 14.91 -11.53 -3.55
C GLU A 158 15.52 -12.00 -2.23
N ALA A 159 16.85 -12.13 -2.14
CA ALA A 159 17.54 -12.51 -0.90
C ALA A 159 17.27 -11.52 0.26
N ARG A 160 17.21 -10.22 -0.03
CA ARG A 160 16.91 -9.18 0.98
C ARG A 160 15.46 -9.20 1.42
N ALA A 161 14.55 -9.35 0.46
CA ALA A 161 13.13 -9.45 0.73
C ALA A 161 12.84 -10.73 1.53
N GLU A 162 13.51 -11.84 1.23
CA GLU A 162 13.36 -13.11 1.94
C GLU A 162 13.81 -12.98 3.38
N ALA A 163 15.03 -12.46 3.61
CA ALA A 163 15.56 -12.20 4.94
C ALA A 163 14.63 -11.30 5.77
N LEU A 164 14.05 -10.27 5.14
CA LEU A 164 13.13 -9.36 5.79
C LEU A 164 11.79 -10.03 6.12
N ILE A 165 11.19 -10.78 5.19
CA ILE A 165 9.92 -11.49 5.41
C ILE A 165 10.08 -12.52 6.53
N GLN A 166 11.17 -13.29 6.53
CA GLN A 166 11.46 -14.25 7.60
C GLN A 166 11.64 -13.57 8.96
N ALA A 167 12.35 -12.45 9.01
CA ALA A 167 12.53 -11.68 10.25
C ALA A 167 11.20 -11.08 10.75
N LEU A 168 10.34 -10.59 9.84
CA LEU A 168 9.01 -10.07 10.18
C LEU A 168 8.06 -11.16 10.71
N ALA A 169 8.24 -12.41 10.28
CA ALA A 169 7.47 -13.54 10.78
C ALA A 169 7.90 -13.97 12.19
N GLU A 170 9.17 -13.77 12.53
CA GLU A 170 9.76 -14.19 13.80
C GLU A 170 9.63 -13.12 14.90
N VAL A 171 9.62 -11.84 14.53
CA VAL A 171 9.59 -10.75 15.51
C VAL A 171 8.28 -10.72 16.30
N SER A 172 8.39 -10.77 17.63
CA SER A 172 7.24 -10.67 18.53
C SER A 172 6.79 -9.22 18.66
N SER A 173 5.49 -8.96 18.50
CA SER A 173 4.95 -7.61 18.55
C SER A 173 3.46 -7.61 18.86
N PRO A 174 2.95 -6.65 19.66
CA PRO A 174 1.52 -6.53 19.95
C PRO A 174 0.72 -6.06 18.74
N LEU A 175 1.34 -5.33 17.82
CA LEU A 175 0.78 -4.99 16.52
C LEU A 175 1.52 -5.75 15.42
N ARG A 176 0.81 -6.07 14.34
CA ARG A 176 1.42 -6.72 13.18
C ARG A 176 2.47 -5.80 12.56
N ALA A 177 3.55 -6.36 12.04
CA ALA A 177 4.52 -5.67 11.19
C ALA A 177 4.44 -6.25 9.78
N GLY A 178 4.57 -5.42 8.76
CA GLY A 178 4.32 -5.82 7.37
C GLY A 178 5.50 -5.61 6.43
N PHE A 179 5.45 -6.31 5.31
CA PHE A 179 6.36 -6.10 4.19
C PHE A 179 5.79 -5.06 3.24
N LYS A 180 6.64 -4.15 2.76
CA LYS A 180 6.28 -3.14 1.76
C LYS A 180 6.91 -3.53 0.43
N LEU A 181 6.08 -3.97 -0.51
CA LEU A 181 6.48 -4.38 -1.84
C LEU A 181 6.48 -3.19 -2.80
N ARG A 182 7.63 -2.89 -3.40
CA ARG A 182 7.69 -1.99 -4.55
C ARG A 182 7.12 -2.67 -5.78
N THR A 183 6.22 -2.00 -6.48
CA THR A 183 5.58 -2.48 -7.72
C THR A 183 5.90 -1.60 -8.94
N GLY A 184 6.71 -0.55 -8.78
CA GLY A 184 7.14 0.31 -9.88
C GLY A 184 7.96 1.52 -9.46
N GLY A 185 8.07 2.45 -10.41
CA GLY A 185 8.74 3.74 -10.28
C GLY A 185 8.67 4.52 -11.60
N VAL A 186 9.54 5.53 -11.75
CA VAL A 186 9.59 6.37 -12.96
C VAL A 186 10.49 5.79 -14.07
N MET A 187 11.20 4.70 -13.81
CA MET A 187 12.09 4.03 -14.76
C MET A 187 11.66 2.58 -14.95
N ALA A 188 11.84 2.03 -16.16
CA ALA A 188 11.47 0.66 -16.51
C ALA A 188 12.03 -0.39 -15.54
N ASN A 189 13.27 -0.21 -15.08
CA ASN A 189 13.96 -1.14 -14.16
C ASN A 189 13.46 -1.08 -12.71
N ALA A 190 12.53 -0.18 -12.38
CA ALA A 190 11.91 -0.11 -11.06
C ALA A 190 10.67 -1.03 -10.93
N PHE A 191 10.23 -1.64 -12.03
CA PHE A 191 9.07 -2.53 -12.06
C PHE A 191 9.52 -3.99 -11.87
N PRO A 192 9.12 -4.68 -10.80
CA PRO A 192 9.35 -6.12 -10.67
C PRO A 192 8.59 -6.89 -11.74
N THR A 193 9.07 -8.08 -12.10
CA THR A 193 8.33 -8.97 -13.00
C THR A 193 7.10 -9.58 -12.31
N PRO A 194 6.12 -10.13 -13.05
CA PRO A 194 5.03 -10.92 -12.46
C PRO A 194 5.53 -12.02 -11.53
N GLU A 195 6.63 -12.70 -11.88
CA GLU A 195 7.21 -13.78 -11.09
C GLU A 195 7.76 -13.29 -9.75
N GLN A 196 8.38 -12.11 -9.73
CA GLN A 196 8.90 -11.47 -8.51
C GLN A 196 7.78 -11.00 -7.58
N VAL A 197 6.71 -10.43 -8.15
CA VAL A 197 5.52 -10.05 -7.37
C VAL A 197 4.81 -11.31 -6.86
N ALA A 198 4.69 -12.36 -7.67
CA ALA A 198 4.10 -13.64 -7.27
C ALA A 198 4.87 -14.27 -6.12
N TRP A 199 6.20 -14.30 -6.23
CA TRP A 199 7.08 -14.78 -5.17
C TRP A 199 6.84 -14.04 -3.86
N ALA A 200 6.81 -12.70 -3.89
CA ALA A 200 6.60 -11.91 -2.67
C ALA A 200 5.21 -12.14 -2.05
N LEU A 201 4.16 -12.27 -2.86
CA LEU A 201 2.80 -12.57 -2.39
C LEU A 201 2.74 -13.95 -1.71
N CYS A 202 3.32 -14.98 -2.33
CA CYS A 202 3.36 -16.34 -1.77
C CYS A 202 4.22 -16.40 -0.49
N ALA A 203 5.41 -15.80 -0.51
CA ALA A 203 6.32 -15.75 0.64
C ALA A 203 5.67 -15.04 1.85
N CYS A 204 5.03 -13.89 1.63
CA CYS A 204 4.31 -13.19 2.69
C CYS A 204 3.13 -14.01 3.23
N ARG A 205 2.35 -14.66 2.34
CA ARG A 205 1.25 -15.55 2.75
C ARG A 205 1.74 -16.68 3.64
N GLU A 206 2.78 -17.40 3.20
CA GLU A 206 3.36 -18.54 3.92
C GLU A 206 3.93 -18.14 5.28
N ALA A 207 4.53 -16.95 5.34
CA ALA A 207 5.08 -16.37 6.56
C ALA A 207 4.03 -15.72 7.48
N GLY A 208 2.77 -15.57 7.03
CA GLY A 208 1.73 -14.83 7.76
C GLY A 208 1.96 -13.31 7.86
N VAL A 209 2.86 -12.78 7.04
CA VAL A 209 3.27 -11.37 7.05
C VAL A 209 2.30 -10.55 6.18
N PRO A 210 1.67 -9.49 6.70
CA PRO A 210 0.87 -8.59 5.89
C PRO A 210 1.75 -7.81 4.92
N LEU A 211 1.19 -7.47 3.77
CA LEU A 211 1.89 -6.77 2.69
C LEU A 211 1.12 -5.52 2.29
N LYS A 212 1.85 -4.45 1.97
CA LYS A 212 1.32 -3.32 1.21
C LYS A 212 2.20 -3.04 -0.01
N CYS A 213 1.61 -2.50 -1.06
CA CYS A 213 2.34 -2.15 -2.28
C CYS A 213 2.71 -0.66 -2.32
N THR A 214 3.70 -0.30 -3.12
CA THR A 214 4.05 1.09 -3.38
C THR A 214 4.49 1.28 -4.82
N ALA A 215 4.09 2.42 -5.40
CA ALA A 215 4.45 2.88 -6.74
C ALA A 215 3.94 1.97 -7.89
N GLY A 216 3.54 2.59 -8.99
CA GLY A 216 3.28 1.89 -10.25
C GLY A 216 1.92 1.18 -10.38
N LEU A 217 1.04 1.23 -9.37
CA LEU A 217 -0.32 0.66 -9.41
C LEU A 217 -1.38 1.71 -9.74
N HIS A 218 -1.28 2.33 -10.91
CA HIS A 218 -2.18 3.41 -11.31
C HIS A 218 -3.40 2.90 -12.08
N HIS A 219 -3.25 1.76 -12.74
CA HIS A 219 -4.22 1.21 -13.67
C HIS A 219 -4.80 -0.10 -13.14
N PRO A 220 -6.06 -0.44 -13.47
CA PRO A 220 -6.71 -1.63 -12.95
C PRO A 220 -6.07 -2.91 -13.48
N VAL A 221 -5.72 -2.94 -14.77
CA VAL A 221 -5.22 -4.13 -15.47
C VAL A 221 -3.82 -3.86 -16.00
N ARG A 222 -2.96 -4.88 -15.98
CA ARG A 222 -1.59 -4.82 -16.50
C ARG A 222 -1.58 -4.41 -17.96
N SER A 223 -0.72 -3.46 -18.30
CA SER A 223 -0.57 -3.00 -19.69
C SER A 223 0.79 -2.37 -19.91
N PHE A 224 1.23 -2.34 -21.18
CA PHE A 224 2.39 -1.53 -21.57
C PHE A 224 2.07 -0.04 -21.44
N ARG A 225 3.03 0.73 -20.92
CA ARG A 225 2.91 2.17 -20.69
C ARG A 225 4.15 2.87 -21.26
N ALA A 226 3.90 3.73 -22.26
CA ALA A 226 4.96 4.41 -22.99
C ALA A 226 5.74 5.37 -22.08
N GLU A 227 5.08 5.91 -21.06
CA GLU A 227 5.62 6.91 -20.13
C GLU A 227 6.77 6.35 -19.29
N VAL A 228 6.76 5.05 -19.02
CA VAL A 228 7.81 4.34 -18.26
C VAL A 228 8.60 3.33 -19.11
N GLY A 229 8.22 3.14 -20.37
CA GLY A 229 8.88 2.24 -21.31
C GLY A 229 8.79 0.75 -20.94
N THR A 230 7.79 0.33 -20.17
CA THR A 230 7.62 -1.07 -19.73
C THR A 230 6.15 -1.39 -19.42
N LYS A 231 5.87 -2.65 -19.06
CA LYS A 231 4.56 -3.08 -18.57
C LYS A 231 4.38 -2.74 -17.08
N MET A 232 3.36 -1.97 -16.77
CA MET A 232 2.94 -1.67 -15.39
C MET A 232 2.00 -2.75 -14.88
N HIS A 233 2.10 -3.09 -13.60
CA HIS A 233 1.13 -3.99 -12.95
C HIS A 233 -0.22 -3.30 -12.79
N GLY A 234 -1.30 -4.06 -12.95
CA GLY A 234 -2.63 -3.59 -12.61
C GLY A 234 -2.94 -3.79 -11.11
N PHE A 235 -3.63 -2.85 -10.47
CA PHE A 235 -4.04 -3.06 -9.08
C PHE A 235 -5.10 -4.16 -8.95
N LEU A 236 -5.95 -4.43 -9.95
CA LEU A 236 -6.82 -5.61 -9.92
C LEU A 236 -5.98 -6.88 -10.03
N ASN A 237 -4.98 -6.93 -10.91
CA ASN A 237 -4.07 -8.07 -10.99
C ASN A 237 -3.47 -8.39 -9.61
N VAL A 238 -2.85 -7.40 -8.97
CA VAL A 238 -2.11 -7.62 -7.71
C VAL A 238 -3.04 -8.00 -6.56
N PHE A 239 -4.19 -7.33 -6.42
CA PHE A 239 -5.11 -7.59 -5.31
C PHE A 239 -5.93 -8.86 -5.50
N VAL A 240 -6.40 -9.17 -6.71
CA VAL A 240 -7.07 -10.44 -7.00
C VAL A 240 -6.09 -11.60 -6.85
N ALA A 241 -4.85 -11.45 -7.31
CA ALA A 241 -3.80 -12.44 -7.10
C ALA A 241 -3.53 -12.70 -5.61
N GLY A 242 -3.36 -11.65 -4.80
CA GLY A 242 -3.16 -11.79 -3.35
C GLY A 242 -4.34 -12.44 -2.62
N VAL A 243 -5.58 -12.11 -3.03
CA VAL A 243 -6.79 -12.74 -2.48
C VAL A 243 -6.85 -14.22 -2.83
N LEU A 244 -6.71 -14.58 -4.11
CA LEU A 244 -6.82 -15.97 -4.56
C LEU A 244 -5.65 -16.82 -4.04
N ALA A 245 -4.44 -16.26 -3.96
CA ALA A 245 -3.29 -16.91 -3.33
C ALA A 245 -3.61 -17.34 -1.89
N ARG A 246 -4.30 -16.50 -1.11
CA ARG A 246 -4.71 -16.85 0.27
C ARG A 246 -5.91 -17.79 0.31
N ALA A 247 -6.97 -17.49 -0.44
CA ALA A 247 -8.24 -18.22 -0.36
C ALA A 247 -8.16 -19.63 -0.96
N ARG A 248 -7.24 -19.86 -1.91
CA ARG A 248 -7.12 -21.13 -2.65
C ARG A 248 -5.76 -21.78 -2.53
N GLY A 249 -4.80 -21.14 -1.87
CA GLY A 249 -3.46 -21.70 -1.71
C GLY A 249 -2.68 -21.78 -3.03
N LEU A 250 -2.95 -20.87 -3.98
CA LEU A 250 -2.33 -20.89 -5.31
C LEU A 250 -0.80 -20.86 -5.23
N ASP A 251 -0.13 -21.60 -6.09
CA ASP A 251 1.34 -21.56 -6.15
C ASP A 251 1.86 -20.30 -6.87
N GLN A 252 3.18 -20.10 -6.85
CA GLN A 252 3.80 -18.93 -7.47
C GLN A 252 3.51 -18.83 -8.99
N ALA A 253 3.43 -19.96 -9.70
CA ALA A 253 3.18 -19.95 -11.14
C ALA A 253 1.73 -19.53 -11.44
N GLU A 254 0.77 -20.06 -10.69
CA GLU A 254 -0.64 -19.69 -10.78
C GLU A 254 -0.86 -18.21 -10.44
N VAL A 255 -0.24 -17.71 -9.36
CA VAL A 255 -0.27 -16.29 -8.99
C VAL A 255 0.37 -15.42 -10.08
N GLY A 256 1.47 -15.88 -10.68
CA GLY A 256 2.14 -15.22 -11.81
C GLY A 256 1.23 -15.05 -13.02
N GLN A 257 0.36 -16.03 -13.32
CA GLN A 257 -0.59 -15.92 -14.43
C GLN A 257 -1.66 -14.85 -14.20
N ILE A 258 -2.16 -14.72 -12.97
CA ILE A 258 -3.11 -13.65 -12.61
C ILE A 258 -2.42 -12.28 -12.75
N LEU A 259 -1.18 -12.19 -12.28
CA LEU A 259 -0.38 -10.97 -12.38
C LEU A 259 -0.04 -10.58 -13.81
N ALA A 260 0.06 -11.55 -14.71
CA ALA A 260 0.33 -11.36 -16.13
C ALA A 260 -0.93 -11.12 -16.98
N GLU A 261 -2.13 -11.13 -16.41
CA GLU A 261 -3.38 -10.90 -17.16
C GLU A 261 -3.46 -9.47 -17.71
N GLU A 262 -3.69 -9.35 -19.01
CA GLU A 262 -3.79 -8.06 -19.71
C GLU A 262 -5.21 -7.81 -20.27
N ASP A 263 -6.06 -8.84 -20.27
CA ASP A 263 -7.47 -8.73 -20.65
C ASP A 263 -8.34 -8.43 -19.41
N PRO A 264 -9.00 -7.25 -19.34
CA PRO A 264 -9.94 -6.95 -18.27
C PRO A 264 -11.08 -7.96 -18.13
N ALA A 265 -11.48 -8.63 -19.21
CA ALA A 265 -12.51 -9.66 -19.17
C ALA A 265 -12.08 -10.93 -18.41
N GLY A 266 -10.78 -11.06 -18.11
CA GLY A 266 -10.26 -12.10 -17.22
C GLY A 266 -10.73 -11.95 -15.77
N PHE A 267 -11.13 -10.75 -15.35
CA PHE A 267 -11.61 -10.45 -13.99
C PHE A 267 -13.13 -10.31 -13.96
N ALA A 268 -13.77 -10.97 -12.99
CA ALA A 268 -15.21 -10.86 -12.78
C ALA A 268 -15.55 -10.55 -11.31
N PHE A 269 -16.57 -9.72 -11.13
CA PHE A 269 -17.07 -9.26 -9.84
C PHE A 269 -18.58 -9.47 -9.77
N SER A 270 -19.08 -9.80 -8.58
CA SER A 270 -20.50 -10.07 -8.35
C SER A 270 -20.92 -9.67 -6.93
N ALA A 271 -22.17 -9.98 -6.56
CA ALA A 271 -22.63 -9.81 -5.19
C ALA A 271 -21.86 -10.67 -4.17
N THR A 272 -21.31 -11.80 -4.59
CA THR A 272 -20.82 -12.82 -3.67
C THR A 272 -19.36 -13.20 -3.86
N GLU A 273 -18.74 -12.84 -5.00
CA GLU A 273 -17.41 -13.34 -5.33
C GLU A 273 -16.58 -12.42 -6.23
N VAL A 274 -15.26 -12.50 -6.05
CA VAL A 274 -14.24 -12.07 -7.01
C VAL A 274 -13.79 -13.32 -7.74
N ALA A 275 -13.64 -13.23 -9.06
CA ALA A 275 -13.14 -14.32 -9.87
C ALA A 275 -12.08 -13.86 -10.86
N TRP A 276 -11.12 -14.76 -11.13
CA TRP A 276 -10.24 -14.70 -12.29
C TRP A 276 -10.25 -16.06 -12.97
N ARG A 277 -10.74 -16.09 -14.22
CA ARG A 277 -10.98 -17.33 -14.97
C ARG A 277 -11.74 -18.38 -14.15
N GLY A 278 -11.13 -19.53 -13.86
CA GLY A 278 -11.73 -20.61 -13.07
C GLY A 278 -11.64 -20.42 -11.56
N TRP A 279 -10.78 -19.52 -11.08
CA TRP A 279 -10.55 -19.29 -9.66
C TRP A 279 -11.53 -18.27 -9.09
N ARG A 280 -12.05 -18.55 -7.89
CA ARG A 280 -13.08 -17.72 -7.23
C ARG A 280 -12.76 -17.56 -5.76
N ALA A 281 -13.02 -16.39 -5.19
CA ALA A 281 -13.04 -16.13 -3.75
C ALA A 281 -14.33 -15.41 -3.39
N THR A 282 -14.98 -15.85 -2.31
CA THR A 282 -16.16 -15.20 -1.77
C THR A 282 -15.84 -13.81 -1.23
N THR A 283 -16.85 -12.93 -1.11
CA THR A 283 -16.68 -11.59 -0.50
C THR A 283 -16.08 -11.67 0.90
N ALA A 284 -16.45 -12.66 1.71
CA ALA A 284 -15.87 -12.86 3.04
C ALA A 284 -14.38 -13.26 2.99
N GLU A 285 -13.98 -14.10 2.03
CA GLU A 285 -12.59 -14.47 1.82
C GLU A 285 -11.76 -13.27 1.30
N VAL A 286 -12.36 -12.42 0.47
CA VAL A 286 -11.75 -11.15 0.02
C VAL A 286 -11.49 -10.25 1.23
N GLU A 287 -12.47 -10.05 2.11
CA GLU A 287 -12.32 -9.23 3.32
C GLU A 287 -11.25 -9.77 4.26
N ALA A 288 -11.21 -11.09 4.47
CA ALA A 288 -10.18 -11.73 5.27
C ALA A 288 -8.78 -11.53 4.66
N ALA A 289 -8.64 -11.74 3.36
CA ALA A 289 -7.37 -11.52 2.66
C ALA A 289 -6.94 -10.05 2.64
N ARG A 290 -7.88 -9.10 2.58
CA ARG A 290 -7.61 -7.67 2.66
C ARG A 290 -7.23 -7.19 4.06
N ARG A 291 -7.81 -7.78 5.10
CA ARG A 291 -7.48 -7.46 6.50
C ARG A 291 -6.15 -8.06 6.93
N GLU A 292 -5.85 -9.26 6.44
CA GLU A 292 -4.75 -10.07 6.97
C GLU A 292 -3.56 -10.20 6.02
N GLY A 293 -3.76 -10.11 4.71
CA GLY A 293 -2.71 -10.30 3.70
C GLY A 293 -2.35 -8.98 3.04
N ILE A 294 -3.03 -8.69 1.94
CA ILE A 294 -2.72 -7.56 1.07
C ILE A 294 -3.55 -6.32 1.47
N ILE A 295 -2.90 -5.32 2.06
CA ILE A 295 -3.57 -4.29 2.87
C ILE A 295 -3.96 -3.05 2.08
N SER A 296 -3.04 -2.48 1.30
CA SER A 296 -3.24 -1.23 0.56
C SER A 296 -2.10 -1.01 -0.44
N PHE A 297 -2.22 0.00 -1.30
CA PHE A 297 -1.11 0.47 -2.11
C PHE A 297 -0.98 2.00 -2.11
N GLY A 298 0.26 2.47 -2.23
CA GLY A 298 0.55 3.88 -2.46
C GLY A 298 0.36 4.29 -3.92
N SER A 299 -0.43 5.34 -4.18
CA SER A 299 -0.64 5.93 -5.51
C SER A 299 -0.49 7.45 -5.47
N CYS A 300 0.27 8.04 -6.40
CA CYS A 300 0.38 9.49 -6.50
C CYS A 300 -0.86 10.17 -7.12
N SER A 301 -1.75 9.37 -7.72
CA SER A 301 -3.04 9.81 -8.25
C SER A 301 -4.19 9.03 -7.61
N PHE A 302 -5.25 9.73 -7.23
CA PHE A 302 -6.54 9.12 -6.88
C PHE A 302 -7.52 9.13 -8.07
N GLU A 303 -7.30 10.04 -9.01
CA GLU A 303 -8.17 10.26 -10.17
C GLU A 303 -7.98 9.14 -11.21
N GLU A 304 -6.72 8.79 -11.51
CA GLU A 304 -6.41 7.75 -12.52
C GLU A 304 -7.01 6.38 -12.17
N PRO A 305 -6.84 5.80 -10.95
CA PRO A 305 -7.46 4.52 -10.63
C PRO A 305 -8.99 4.54 -10.72
N LYS A 306 -9.61 5.66 -10.33
CA LYS A 306 -11.06 5.87 -10.37
C LYS A 306 -11.57 5.93 -11.82
N GLU A 307 -10.93 6.72 -12.65
CA GLU A 307 -11.30 6.94 -14.05
C GLU A 307 -11.15 5.66 -14.86
N ASP A 308 -10.05 4.95 -14.68
CA ASP A 308 -9.82 3.69 -15.39
C ASP A 308 -10.80 2.59 -14.96
N LEU A 309 -11.19 2.52 -13.69
CA LEU A 309 -12.30 1.63 -13.27
C LEU A 309 -13.60 2.00 -13.97
N GLY A 310 -13.87 3.30 -14.14
CA GLY A 310 -15.05 3.77 -14.87
C GLY A 310 -15.02 3.40 -16.34
N ALA A 311 -13.86 3.51 -16.98
CA ALA A 311 -13.67 3.09 -18.36
C ALA A 311 -13.91 1.58 -18.56
N LEU A 312 -13.64 0.76 -17.53
CA LEU A 312 -13.96 -0.67 -17.52
C LEU A 312 -15.42 -0.99 -17.16
N GLY A 313 -16.26 0.02 -16.89
CA GLY A 313 -17.62 -0.17 -16.40
C GLY A 313 -17.70 -0.74 -14.98
N LEU A 314 -16.60 -0.69 -14.23
CA LEU A 314 -16.48 -1.14 -12.85
C LEU A 314 -16.64 0.01 -11.85
N SER A 315 -16.65 1.27 -12.31
CA SER A 315 -17.09 2.40 -11.48
C SER A 315 -18.57 2.67 -11.70
N LEU A 316 -19.29 2.91 -10.60
CA LEU A 316 -20.65 3.39 -10.63
C LEU A 316 -20.71 4.76 -9.98
N ILE A 317 -20.44 5.76 -10.81
CA ILE A 317 -21.19 7.01 -10.81
C ILE A 317 -21.30 7.41 -12.29
N LYS A 318 -22.43 7.12 -12.93
CA LYS A 318 -22.77 7.87 -14.16
C LYS A 318 -23.27 9.23 -13.68
N SER A 319 -22.54 10.29 -14.04
CA SER A 319 -23.02 11.68 -13.98
C SER A 319 -24.25 11.86 -14.85
#